data_AF-A0A948J1K1-F1
#
_entry.id   AF-A0A948J1K1-F1
#
_cell.length_a   1.000
_cell.length_b   1.000
_cell.length_c   1.000
_cell.angle_alpha   90.00
_cell.angle_beta   90.00
_cell.angle_gamma   90.00
#
_symmetry.space_group_name_H-M   'P 1'
#
loop_
_entity.id
_entity.type
_entity.pdbx_description
1 polymer ?
#
loop_
_entity_poly.entity_id
_entity_poly.type
_entity_poly.pdbx_seq_one_letter_code
_entity_poly.pdbx_strand_id
1 'polypeptide(L)'
;MHTPLSDEIAHTTARLVVEEGLEWGPAKRRALREMGLPPRTPLPDNDRVEAAVREYIQIFCADTQPRELRALRQLALVWMVRMAAFRPHLAGAVWHGTATRLSDVYLQLFCDDSKSAEIALIDHHVDYEPRTVPGFHGHSVEALSLSSKSPELDEMIGVHLMIYDLDDLRGALRPDSKGRTPRGDLTAVRRLLQETPDDDEPR
;
A
#
# COMPACT_ATOMS: atom_id res chain seq x y z
N MET A 1 3.56 -22.68 -25.04
CA MET A 1 2.20 -22.60 -24.48
C MET A 1 1.78 -21.14 -24.55
N HIS A 2 0.58 -20.83 -25.06
CA HIS A 2 0.12 -19.44 -25.14
C HIS A 2 -0.24 -18.99 -23.73
N THR A 3 0.42 -17.94 -23.23
CA THR A 3 0.04 -17.30 -21.97
C THR A 3 -1.39 -16.76 -22.13
N PRO A 4 -2.32 -17.03 -21.19
CA PRO A 4 -3.66 -16.46 -21.24
C PRO A 4 -3.60 -14.93 -21.32
N LEU A 5 -4.48 -14.30 -22.12
CA LEU A 5 -4.53 -12.84 -22.24
C LEU A 5 -4.63 -12.12 -20.88
N SER A 6 -5.36 -12.72 -19.93
CA SER A 6 -5.47 -12.19 -18.57
C SER A 6 -4.13 -12.13 -17.83
N ASP A 7 -3.22 -13.09 -18.08
CA ASP A 7 -1.87 -13.07 -17.53
C ASP A 7 -1.04 -11.99 -18.20
N GLU A 8 -1.11 -11.83 -19.52
CA GLU A 8 -0.39 -10.77 -20.23
C GLU A 8 -0.79 -9.37 -19.74
N ILE A 9 -2.10 -9.15 -19.49
CA ILE A 9 -2.60 -7.92 -18.89
C ILE A 9 -2.08 -7.77 -17.45
N ALA A 10 -2.05 -8.86 -16.67
CA ALA A 10 -1.54 -8.82 -15.30
C ALA A 10 -0.04 -8.48 -15.23
N HIS A 11 0.79 -9.05 -16.11
CA HIS A 11 2.22 -8.73 -16.19
C HIS A 11 2.48 -7.30 -16.67
N THR A 12 1.72 -6.82 -17.66
CA THR A 12 1.81 -5.42 -18.11
C THR A 12 1.37 -4.47 -16.98
N THR A 13 0.33 -4.83 -16.24
CA THR A 13 -0.11 -4.09 -15.05
C THR A 13 0.97 -4.08 -13.97
N ALA A 14 1.59 -5.22 -13.70
CA ALA A 14 2.65 -5.35 -12.70
C ALA A 14 3.84 -4.46 -13.00
N ARG A 15 4.31 -4.43 -14.26
CA ARG A 15 5.36 -3.52 -14.72
C ARG A 15 5.00 -2.07 -14.43
N LEU A 16 3.79 -1.64 -14.80
CA LEU A 16 3.30 -0.28 -14.55
C LEU A 16 3.24 0.09 -13.06
N VAL A 17 2.82 -0.85 -12.21
CA VAL A 17 2.77 -0.65 -10.75
C VAL A 17 4.20 -0.49 -10.20
N VAL A 18 5.12 -1.36 -10.60
CA VAL A 18 6.47 -1.41 -10.02
C VAL A 18 7.37 -0.29 -10.54
N GLU A 19 7.32 0.01 -11.84
CA GLU A 19 8.23 0.97 -12.49
C GLU A 19 7.72 2.40 -12.46
N GLU A 20 6.40 2.60 -12.33
CA GLU A 20 5.79 3.94 -12.41
C GLU A 20 4.95 4.29 -11.17
N GLY A 21 4.87 3.41 -10.17
CA GLY A 21 4.10 3.67 -8.94
C GLY A 21 2.59 3.80 -9.16
N LEU A 22 2.06 3.23 -10.25
CA LEU A 22 0.64 3.36 -10.58
C LEU A 22 -0.22 2.50 -9.65
N GLU A 23 -1.30 3.10 -9.12
CA GLU A 23 -2.37 2.36 -8.47
C GLU A 23 -3.01 1.32 -9.42
N TRP A 24 -3.49 0.20 -8.86
CA TRP A 24 -3.87 -0.97 -9.66
C TRP A 24 -4.98 -0.68 -10.68
N GLY A 25 -6.00 0.11 -10.32
CA GLY A 25 -7.10 0.46 -11.22
C GLY A 25 -6.64 1.26 -12.45
N PRO A 26 -5.94 2.39 -12.26
CA PRO A 26 -5.26 3.10 -13.35
C PRO A 26 -4.26 2.22 -14.13
N ALA A 27 -3.44 1.41 -13.46
CA ALA A 27 -2.46 0.53 -14.09
C ALA A 27 -3.14 -0.50 -15.01
N LYS A 28 -4.20 -1.18 -14.56
CA LYS A 28 -5.01 -2.12 -15.37
C LYS A 28 -5.56 -1.44 -16.62
N ARG A 29 -6.14 -0.25 -16.48
CA ARG A 29 -6.68 0.52 -17.62
C ARG A 29 -5.58 0.97 -18.58
N ARG A 30 -4.39 1.29 -18.08
CA ARG A 30 -3.25 1.69 -18.89
C ARG A 30 -2.62 0.50 -19.61
N ALA A 31 -2.53 -0.66 -18.96
CA ALA A 31 -2.09 -1.90 -19.57
C ALA A 31 -2.93 -2.25 -20.81
N LEU A 32 -4.26 -2.15 -20.72
CA LEU A 32 -5.13 -2.34 -21.90
C LEU A 32 -4.76 -1.41 -23.07
N ARG A 33 -4.46 -0.14 -22.79
CA ARG A 33 -4.08 0.83 -23.83
C ARG A 33 -2.72 0.51 -24.45
N GLU A 34 -1.72 0.17 -23.64
CA GLU A 34 -0.38 -0.20 -24.12
C GLU A 34 -0.39 -1.47 -24.97
N MET A 35 -1.29 -2.41 -24.65
CA MET A 35 -1.49 -3.64 -25.41
C MET A 35 -2.41 -3.47 -26.64
N GLY A 36 -2.95 -2.27 -26.89
CA GLY A 36 -3.89 -2.03 -27.99
C GLY A 36 -5.24 -2.74 -27.84
N LEU A 37 -5.64 -3.08 -26.62
CA LEU A 37 -6.87 -3.81 -26.31
C LEU A 37 -8.07 -2.86 -26.12
N PRO A 38 -9.30 -3.30 -26.45
CA PRO A 38 -10.50 -2.52 -26.20
C PRO A 38 -10.70 -2.18 -24.71
N PRO A 39 -11.24 -1.01 -24.34
CA PRO A 39 -11.49 -0.63 -22.95
C PRO A 39 -12.45 -1.56 -22.18
N ARG A 40 -13.28 -2.32 -22.90
CA ARG A 40 -14.23 -3.29 -22.32
C ARG A 40 -13.64 -4.69 -22.13
N THR A 41 -12.35 -4.87 -22.41
CA THR A 41 -11.66 -6.14 -22.19
C THR A 41 -11.75 -6.53 -20.71
N PRO A 42 -12.13 -7.78 -20.37
CA PRO A 42 -12.14 -8.25 -19.00
C PRO A 42 -10.78 -8.04 -18.34
N LEU A 43 -10.78 -7.39 -17.17
CA LEU A 43 -9.56 -7.13 -16.41
C LEU A 43 -9.22 -8.35 -15.52
N PRO A 44 -7.93 -8.61 -15.27
CA PRO A 44 -7.53 -9.60 -14.27
C PRO A 44 -8.07 -9.19 -12.89
N ASP A 45 -8.35 -10.18 -12.06
CA ASP A 45 -8.63 -9.94 -10.65
C ASP A 45 -7.40 -9.40 -9.90
N ASN A 46 -7.60 -9.08 -8.64
CA ASN A 46 -6.57 -8.50 -7.78
C ASN A 46 -5.50 -9.53 -7.39
N ASP A 47 -5.87 -10.80 -7.23
CA ASP A 47 -4.95 -11.86 -6.83
C ASP A 47 -3.92 -12.19 -7.92
N ARG A 48 -4.36 -12.15 -9.17
CA ARG A 48 -3.54 -12.37 -10.36
C ARG A 48 -2.58 -11.23 -10.62
N VAL A 49 -3.01 -9.98 -10.41
CA VAL A 49 -2.10 -8.82 -10.46
C VAL A 49 -1.09 -8.87 -9.32
N GLU A 50 -1.51 -9.20 -8.09
CA GLU A 50 -0.57 -9.35 -6.97
C GLU A 50 0.50 -10.42 -7.26
N ALA A 51 0.10 -11.56 -7.83
CA ALA A 51 1.04 -12.62 -8.22
C ALA A 51 2.05 -12.12 -9.27
N ALA A 52 1.58 -11.45 -10.32
CA ALA A 52 2.45 -10.87 -11.35
C ALA A 52 3.38 -9.77 -10.80
N VAL A 53 2.90 -8.94 -9.86
CA VAL A 53 3.74 -7.94 -9.17
C VAL A 53 4.85 -8.62 -8.36
N ARG A 54 4.53 -9.67 -7.60
CA ARG A 54 5.54 -10.43 -6.85
C ARG A 54 6.58 -11.06 -7.76
N GLU A 55 6.14 -11.68 -8.86
CA GLU A 55 7.04 -12.27 -9.85
C GLU A 55 7.95 -11.19 -10.49
N TYR A 56 7.37 -10.05 -10.87
CA TYR A 56 8.14 -8.93 -11.41
C TYR A 56 9.22 -8.45 -10.44
N ILE A 57 8.86 -8.24 -9.17
CA ILE A 57 9.80 -7.82 -8.12
C ILE A 57 10.91 -8.86 -7.93
N GLN A 58 10.58 -10.16 -7.91
CA GLN A 58 11.56 -11.23 -7.75
C GLN A 58 12.56 -11.29 -8.91
N ILE A 59 12.12 -10.98 -10.13
CA ILE A 59 12.98 -11.04 -11.31
C ILE A 59 13.81 -9.78 -11.47
N PHE A 60 13.22 -8.59 -11.25
CA PHE A 60 13.81 -7.31 -11.65
C PHE A 60 14.22 -6.41 -10.48
N CYS A 61 13.75 -6.67 -9.26
CA CYS A 61 13.95 -5.79 -8.11
C CYS A 61 14.41 -6.54 -6.85
N ALA A 62 14.90 -7.79 -6.98
CA ALA A 62 15.28 -8.62 -5.84
C ALA A 62 16.32 -7.96 -4.93
N ASP A 63 17.28 -7.22 -5.52
CA ASP A 63 18.39 -6.61 -4.80
C ASP A 63 18.03 -5.26 -4.16
N THR A 64 16.97 -4.59 -4.61
CA THR A 64 16.59 -3.24 -4.13
C THR A 64 15.35 -3.25 -3.25
N GLN A 65 14.36 -4.05 -3.62
CA GLN A 65 13.02 -4.02 -3.03
C GLN A 65 13.00 -4.36 -1.53
N PRO A 66 13.78 -5.33 -1.00
CA PRO A 66 13.78 -5.62 0.43
C PRO A 66 14.15 -4.40 1.28
N ARG A 67 15.16 -3.63 0.86
CA ARG A 67 15.60 -2.40 1.54
C ARG A 67 14.54 -1.30 1.42
N GLU A 68 13.95 -1.13 0.23
CA GLU A 68 12.89 -0.15 0.01
C GLU A 68 11.64 -0.44 0.85
N LEU A 69 11.21 -1.70 0.89
CA LEU A 69 10.08 -2.15 1.69
C LEU A 69 10.32 -1.93 3.20
N ARG A 70 11.53 -2.20 3.68
CA ARG A 70 11.91 -1.94 5.08
C ARG A 70 11.80 -0.45 5.41
N ALA A 71 12.35 0.41 4.55
CA ALA A 71 12.27 1.87 4.71
C ALA A 71 10.83 2.39 4.76
N LEU A 72 9.96 1.90 3.86
CA LEU A 72 8.55 2.27 3.85
C LEU A 72 7.79 1.76 5.09
N ARG A 73 8.13 0.58 5.60
CA ARG A 73 7.58 0.07 6.87
C ARG A 73 8.06 0.88 8.08
N GLN A 74 9.30 1.36 8.08
CA GLN A 74 9.82 2.26 9.10
C GLN A 74 9.06 3.60 9.07
N LEU A 75 8.89 4.19 7.89
CA LEU A 75 8.10 5.42 7.73
C LEU A 75 6.65 5.23 8.17
N ALA A 76 6.02 4.12 7.79
CA ALA A 76 4.69 3.77 8.26
C ALA A 76 4.64 3.70 9.79
N LEU A 77 5.61 3.05 10.43
CA LEU A 77 5.66 2.93 11.88
C LEU A 77 5.78 4.30 12.57
N VAL A 78 6.55 5.25 12.02
CA VAL A 78 6.62 6.63 12.55
C VAL A 78 5.23 7.26 12.58
N TRP A 79 4.48 7.17 11.48
CA TRP A 79 3.12 7.72 11.41
C TRP A 79 2.13 6.96 12.27
N MET A 80 2.24 5.64 12.37
CA MET A 80 1.42 4.83 13.26
C MET A 80 1.65 5.19 14.74
N VAL A 81 2.87 5.52 15.14
CA VAL A 81 3.15 6.02 16.50
C VAL A 81 2.55 7.41 16.71
N ARG A 82 2.73 8.32 15.74
CA ARG A 82 2.16 9.68 15.81
C ARG A 82 0.62 9.66 15.90
N MET A 83 -0.02 8.76 15.15
CA MET A 83 -1.48 8.63 15.08
C MET A 83 -2.02 7.52 15.99
N ALA A 84 -1.29 7.12 17.04
CA ALA A 84 -1.62 5.94 17.85
C ALA A 84 -3.01 6.01 18.50
N ALA A 85 -3.50 7.21 18.83
CA ALA A 85 -4.84 7.43 19.38
C ALA A 85 -5.97 6.93 18.45
N PHE A 86 -5.69 6.82 17.15
CA PHE A 86 -6.66 6.44 16.12
C PHE A 86 -6.49 5.00 15.63
N ARG A 87 -5.85 4.14 16.44
CA ARG A 87 -5.72 2.68 16.19
C ARG A 87 -5.26 2.38 14.75
N PRO A 88 -4.11 2.90 14.32
CA PRO A 88 -3.70 2.84 12.93
C PRO A 88 -3.35 1.41 12.50
N HIS A 89 -3.78 1.05 11.30
CA HIS A 89 -3.45 -0.22 10.65
C HIS A 89 -2.81 0.02 9.29
N LEU A 90 -1.64 -0.59 9.07
CA LEU A 90 -0.94 -0.55 7.78
C LEU A 90 -1.61 -1.52 6.80
N ALA A 91 -1.89 -1.03 5.59
CA ALA A 91 -2.51 -1.79 4.51
C ALA A 91 -1.69 -1.66 3.20
N GLY A 92 -2.23 -2.23 2.12
CA GLY A 92 -1.68 -2.06 0.78
C GLY A 92 -0.32 -2.74 0.56
N ALA A 93 0.44 -2.24 -0.42
CA ALA A 93 1.69 -2.86 -0.87
C ALA A 93 2.75 -2.96 0.25
N VAL A 94 2.81 -1.96 1.14
CA VAL A 94 3.78 -1.93 2.25
C VAL A 94 3.47 -3.02 3.29
N TRP A 95 2.18 -3.27 3.56
CA TRP A 95 1.74 -4.40 4.38
C TRP A 95 2.03 -5.74 3.70
N HIS A 96 1.55 -5.91 2.46
CA HIS A 96 1.65 -7.17 1.72
C HIS A 96 3.08 -7.52 1.26
N GLY A 97 4.04 -6.59 1.39
CA GLY A 97 5.44 -6.83 1.06
C GLY A 97 5.76 -6.75 -0.42
N THR A 98 4.96 -6.00 -1.18
CA THR A 98 5.15 -5.77 -2.63
C THR A 98 5.46 -4.31 -2.94
N ALA A 99 5.68 -3.48 -1.92
CA ALA A 99 6.03 -2.08 -2.13
C ALA A 99 7.47 -1.93 -2.64
N THR A 100 7.66 -0.96 -3.52
CA THR A 100 8.95 -0.40 -3.96
C THR A 100 9.01 1.07 -3.54
N ARG A 101 10.15 1.75 -3.74
CA ARG A 101 10.29 3.19 -3.43
C ARG A 101 9.22 4.09 -4.07
N LEU A 102 8.58 3.66 -5.16
CA LEU A 102 7.49 4.38 -5.83
C LEU A 102 6.10 4.13 -5.21
N SER A 103 6.02 3.33 -4.13
CA SER A 103 4.77 3.01 -3.45
C SER A 103 4.50 3.99 -2.32
N ASP A 104 3.26 4.48 -2.25
CA ASP A 104 2.79 5.27 -1.12
C ASP A 104 2.43 4.39 0.09
N VAL A 105 2.41 5.00 1.27
CA VAL A 105 2.02 4.38 2.54
C VAL A 105 0.53 4.62 2.78
N TYR A 106 -0.22 3.54 2.96
CA TYR A 106 -1.65 3.59 3.28
C TYR A 106 -1.91 3.13 4.71
N LEU A 107 -2.37 4.05 5.55
CA LEU A 107 -2.79 3.77 6.93
C LEU A 107 -4.30 3.92 7.04
N GLN A 108 -4.94 2.94 7.67
CA GLN A 108 -6.36 3.01 8.03
C GLN A 108 -6.46 3.38 9.50
N LEU A 109 -7.12 4.48 9.79
CA LEU A 109 -7.35 5.00 11.13
C LEU A 109 -8.78 4.67 11.55
N PHE A 110 -8.94 3.99 12.69
CA PHE A 110 -10.24 3.62 13.26
C PHE A 110 -10.54 4.51 14.44
N CYS A 111 -11.37 5.51 14.17
CA CYS A 111 -11.60 6.66 15.03
C CYS A 111 -12.93 6.52 15.79
N ASP A 112 -12.94 6.97 17.04
CA ASP A 112 -14.20 7.17 17.78
C ASP A 112 -14.93 8.44 17.28
N ASP A 113 -14.16 9.43 16.83
CA ASP A 113 -14.63 10.65 16.15
C ASP A 113 -13.73 10.92 14.94
N SER A 114 -14.30 10.90 13.73
CA SER A 114 -13.56 11.04 12.48
C SER A 114 -12.86 12.39 12.34
N LYS A 115 -13.41 13.46 12.92
CA LYS A 115 -12.81 14.81 12.88
C LYS A 115 -11.55 14.95 13.73
N SER A 116 -11.44 14.14 14.79
CA SER A 116 -10.31 14.21 15.71
C SER A 116 -8.97 13.86 15.04
N ALA A 117 -8.97 13.04 13.99
CA ALA A 117 -7.75 12.71 13.24
C ALA A 117 -7.20 13.92 12.48
N GLU A 118 -8.07 14.74 11.91
CA GLU A 118 -7.70 15.97 11.19
C GLU A 118 -7.13 17.01 12.16
N ILE A 119 -7.77 17.21 13.32
CA ILE A 119 -7.28 18.11 14.38
C ILE A 119 -5.89 17.70 14.84
N ALA A 120 -5.61 16.40 15.02
CA ALA A 120 -4.30 15.93 15.41
C ALA A 120 -3.20 16.28 14.39
N LEU A 121 -3.49 16.28 13.08
CA LEU A 121 -2.53 16.73 12.07
C LEU A 121 -2.26 18.23 12.17
N ILE A 122 -3.31 19.03 12.39
CA ILE A 122 -3.21 20.48 12.57
C ILE A 122 -2.35 20.81 13.80
N ASP A 123 -2.61 20.16 14.93
CA ASP A 123 -1.84 20.35 16.17
C ASP A 123 -0.35 19.97 15.98
N HIS A 124 -0.09 18.96 15.15
CA HIS A 124 1.26 18.57 14.75
C HIS A 124 1.87 19.43 13.64
N HIS A 125 1.18 20.48 13.18
CA HIS A 125 1.61 21.39 12.11
C HIS A 125 1.99 20.65 10.83
N VAL A 126 1.17 19.66 10.45
CA VAL A 126 1.35 18.85 9.25
C VAL A 126 0.43 19.39 8.15
N ASP A 127 1.02 19.74 7.00
CA ASP A 127 0.24 20.04 5.80
C ASP A 127 -0.35 18.76 5.20
N TYR A 128 -1.66 18.77 4.92
CA TYR A 128 -2.37 17.66 4.32
C TYR A 128 -3.42 18.14 3.31
N GLU A 129 -3.81 17.25 2.41
CA GLU A 129 -4.87 17.42 1.44
C GLU A 129 -6.01 16.41 1.73
N PRO A 130 -7.21 16.87 2.11
CA PRO A 130 -8.35 15.99 2.31
C PRO A 130 -8.94 15.56 0.96
N ARG A 131 -9.26 14.27 0.85
CA ARG A 131 -9.86 13.67 -0.35
C ARG A 131 -10.93 12.66 0.02
N THR A 132 -11.86 12.42 -0.89
CA THR A 132 -12.82 11.31 -0.76
C THR A 132 -12.38 10.18 -1.69
N VAL A 133 -12.16 9.00 -1.13
CA VAL A 133 -11.66 7.82 -1.84
C VAL A 133 -12.52 6.58 -1.55
N PRO A 134 -12.53 5.57 -2.43
CA PRO A 134 -13.17 4.30 -2.11
C PRO A 134 -12.46 3.61 -0.93
N GLY A 135 -13.21 3.26 0.10
CA GLY A 135 -12.73 2.50 1.25
C GLY A 135 -12.74 0.99 1.00
N PHE A 136 -12.28 0.22 1.99
CA PHE A 136 -12.09 -1.23 1.83
C PHE A 136 -13.39 -2.05 1.74
N HIS A 137 -14.54 -1.48 2.09
CA HIS A 137 -15.87 -2.06 1.85
C HIS A 137 -16.57 -1.50 0.60
N GLY A 138 -15.88 -0.68 -0.21
CA GLY A 138 -16.44 -0.03 -1.39
C GLY A 138 -17.22 1.26 -1.11
N HIS A 139 -17.54 1.55 0.15
CA HIS A 139 -18.08 2.86 0.55
C HIS A 139 -16.99 3.94 0.51
N SER A 140 -17.37 5.16 0.17
CA SER A 140 -16.46 6.30 0.19
C SER A 140 -16.04 6.64 1.62
N VAL A 141 -14.75 6.95 1.79
CA VAL A 141 -14.17 7.44 3.05
C VAL A 141 -13.33 8.67 2.81
N GLU A 142 -13.11 9.42 3.89
CA GLU A 142 -12.16 10.52 3.89
C GLU A 142 -10.72 9.99 3.95
N ALA A 143 -9.83 10.63 3.20
CA ALA A 143 -8.40 10.35 3.22
C ALA A 143 -7.63 11.67 3.35
N LEU A 144 -6.87 11.79 4.43
CA LEU A 144 -5.96 12.90 4.66
C LEU A 144 -4.60 12.53 4.10
N SER A 145 -4.21 13.19 3.03
CA SER A 145 -3.03 12.83 2.26
C SER A 145 -1.91 13.84 2.45
N LEU A 146 -0.73 13.37 2.79
CA LEU A 146 0.42 14.21 3.11
C LEU A 146 1.68 13.65 2.47
N SER A 147 2.74 14.46 2.43
CA SER A 147 4.05 14.04 1.99
C SER A 147 5.00 13.96 3.19
N SER A 148 5.73 12.86 3.32
CA SER A 148 6.65 12.64 4.43
C SER A 148 8.00 12.14 3.94
N LYS A 149 9.08 12.74 4.45
CA LYS A 149 10.44 12.34 4.10
C LYS A 149 10.73 10.94 4.68
N SER A 150 11.14 10.01 3.83
CA SER A 150 11.83 8.79 4.25
C SER A 150 13.33 9.07 4.32
N PRO A 151 13.96 9.04 5.51
CA PRO A 151 15.41 9.23 5.64
C PRO A 151 16.22 8.16 4.89
N GLU A 152 15.79 6.91 4.94
CA GLU A 152 16.51 5.77 4.37
C GLU A 152 16.46 5.76 2.83
N LEU A 153 15.38 6.26 2.23
CA LEU A 153 15.26 6.41 0.78
C LEU A 153 15.75 7.76 0.26
N ASP A 154 15.90 8.75 1.15
CA ASP A 154 16.10 10.16 0.79
C ASP A 154 15.02 10.70 -0.16
N GLU A 155 13.77 10.23 -0.04
CA GLU A 155 12.65 10.60 -0.90
C GLU A 155 11.43 11.10 -0.09
N MET A 156 10.61 11.94 -0.73
CA MET A 156 9.31 12.33 -0.19
C MET A 156 8.27 11.31 -0.60
N ILE A 157 7.70 10.60 0.37
CA ILE A 157 6.74 9.52 0.16
C ILE A 157 5.33 10.02 0.49
N GLY A 158 4.33 9.65 -0.31
CA GLY A 158 2.93 9.89 0.01
C GLY A 158 2.48 9.04 1.19
N VAL A 159 1.83 9.67 2.16
CA VAL A 159 1.18 8.98 3.28
C VAL A 159 -0.29 9.32 3.24
N HIS A 160 -1.14 8.29 3.16
CA HIS A 160 -2.58 8.42 3.05
C HIS A 160 -3.24 7.85 4.30
N LEU A 161 -3.83 8.74 5.10
CA LEU A 161 -4.55 8.40 6.33
C LEU A 161 -6.03 8.28 6.00
N MET A 162 -6.50 7.05 5.81
CA MET A 162 -7.89 6.75 5.51
C MET A 162 -8.69 6.67 6.81
N ILE A 163 -9.75 7.46 6.93
CA ILE A 163 -10.52 7.62 8.16
C ILE A 163 -11.74 6.70 8.13
N TYR A 164 -11.85 5.85 9.15
CA TYR A 164 -12.96 4.92 9.37
C TYR A 164 -13.55 5.08 10.75
N ASP A 165 -14.83 4.72 10.88
CA ASP A 165 -15.47 4.59 12.19
C ASP A 165 -14.90 3.37 12.94
N LEU A 166 -14.87 3.43 14.27
CA LEU A 166 -14.33 2.34 15.09
C LEU A 166 -15.04 0.99 14.83
N ASP A 167 -16.35 1.02 14.56
CA ASP A 167 -17.15 -0.18 14.30
C ASP A 167 -16.70 -0.95 13.04
N ASP A 168 -16.05 -0.26 12.09
CA ASP A 168 -15.52 -0.86 10.87
C ASP A 168 -14.33 -1.78 11.13
N LEU A 169 -13.62 -1.63 12.26
CA LEU A 169 -12.41 -2.37 12.58
C LEU A 169 -12.62 -3.90 12.53
N ARG A 170 -13.79 -4.37 13.01
CA ARG A 170 -14.11 -5.80 12.99
C ARG A 170 -14.21 -6.34 11.55
N GLY A 171 -14.79 -5.56 10.64
CA GLY A 171 -14.85 -5.90 9.22
C GLY A 171 -13.49 -5.80 8.55
N ALA A 172 -12.68 -4.82 8.97
CA ALA A 172 -11.36 -4.54 8.43
C ALA A 172 -10.36 -5.70 8.59
N LEU A 173 -10.47 -6.47 9.68
CA LEU A 173 -9.58 -7.59 9.97
C LEU A 173 -10.04 -8.93 9.39
N ARG A 174 -11.16 -8.95 8.65
CA ARG A 174 -11.61 -10.19 7.98
C ARG A 174 -10.54 -10.66 6.99
N PRO A 175 -10.21 -11.97 6.98
CA PRO A 175 -9.22 -12.50 6.06
C PRO A 175 -9.54 -12.19 4.59
N ASP A 176 -8.50 -11.95 3.80
CA ASP A 176 -8.61 -11.80 2.35
C ASP A 176 -8.95 -13.14 1.65
N SER A 177 -9.06 -13.12 0.31
CA SER A 177 -9.30 -14.33 -0.51
C SER A 177 -8.25 -15.42 -0.32
N LYS A 178 -7.07 -15.09 0.21
CA LYS A 178 -5.95 -15.99 0.48
C LYS A 178 -5.85 -16.35 1.98
N GLY A 179 -6.83 -15.97 2.80
CA GLY A 179 -6.86 -16.26 4.23
C GLY A 179 -5.89 -15.42 5.08
N ARG A 180 -5.28 -14.36 4.51
CA ARG A 180 -4.33 -13.48 5.21
C ARG A 180 -5.07 -12.32 5.86
N THR A 181 -4.53 -11.78 6.94
CA THR A 181 -4.99 -10.50 7.47
C THR A 181 -4.65 -9.39 6.46
N PRO A 182 -5.64 -8.61 5.97
CA PRO A 182 -5.42 -7.63 4.90
C PRO A 182 -4.70 -6.35 5.37
N ARG A 183 -4.45 -6.23 6.67
CA ARG A 183 -3.77 -5.11 7.33
C ARG A 183 -3.25 -5.53 8.69
N GLY A 184 -2.32 -4.75 9.24
CA GLY A 184 -1.72 -5.04 10.54
C GLY A 184 -1.59 -3.81 11.42
N ASP A 185 -1.74 -4.02 12.72
CA ASP A 185 -1.53 -3.01 13.74
C ASP A 185 -0.03 -2.71 13.96
N LEU A 186 0.23 -1.80 14.90
CA LEU A 186 1.57 -1.35 15.24
C LEU A 186 2.49 -2.50 15.69
N THR A 187 1.94 -3.49 16.41
CA THR A 187 2.69 -4.66 16.86
C THR A 187 3.07 -5.55 15.68
N ALA A 188 2.14 -5.78 14.75
CA ALA A 188 2.38 -6.57 13.56
C ALA A 188 3.43 -5.93 12.65
N VAL A 189 3.40 -4.61 12.45
CA VAL A 189 4.42 -3.89 11.66
C VAL A 189 5.80 -3.97 12.30
N ARG A 190 5.90 -3.83 13.64
CA ARG A 190 7.17 -4.03 14.36
C ARG A 190 7.74 -5.42 14.16
N ARG A 191 6.88 -6.45 14.14
CA ARG A 191 7.32 -7.83 13.87
C ARG A 191 7.89 -7.98 12.46
N LEU A 192 7.23 -7.42 11.45
CA LEU A 192 7.73 -7.44 10.06
C LEU A 192 9.12 -6.78 9.92
N LEU A 193 9.40 -5.73 10.70
CA LEU A 193 10.71 -5.07 10.73
C LEU A 193 11.78 -5.90 11.47
N GLN A 194 11.41 -6.78 12.39
CA GLN A 194 12.34 -7.66 13.09
C GLN A 194 12.66 -8.93 12.29
N GLU A 195 11.70 -9.40 11.48
CA GLU A 195 11.84 -10.62 10.66
C GLU A 195 12.66 -10.42 9.39
N THR A 196 13.03 -9.18 9.04
CA THR A 196 13.93 -8.90 7.92
C THR A 196 15.36 -8.87 8.45
N PRO A 197 16.20 -9.90 8.22
CA PRO A 197 17.60 -9.85 8.64
C PRO A 197 18.34 -8.76 7.85
N ASP A 198 19.28 -8.08 8.50
CA ASP A 198 20.32 -7.34 7.79
C ASP A 198 21.20 -8.38 7.08
N ASP A 199 21.03 -8.58 5.78
CA ASP A 199 21.96 -9.36 4.93
C ASP A 199 23.21 -8.50 4.63
N ASP A 200 23.89 -8.04 5.68
CA ASP A 200 25.19 -7.36 5.57
C ASP A 200 26.08 -7.76 6.76
N GLU A 201 26.71 -8.94 6.65
CA GLU A 201 27.97 -9.23 7.33
C GLU A 201 28.92 -9.94 6.34
N PRO A 202 29.91 -9.25 5.76
CA PRO A 202 30.97 -9.92 5.01
C PRO A 202 31.90 -10.64 6.00
N ARG A 203 32.07 -11.94 5.80
CA ARG A 203 33.12 -12.75 6.46
C ARG A 203 34.38 -12.78 5.61
#